data_AF-A0AAV5LI78-F1
#
_entry.id   AF-A0AAV5LI78-F1
#
_cell.length_a   1.000
_cell.length_b   1.000
_cell.length_c   1.000
_cell.angle_alpha   90.00
_cell.angle_beta   90.00
_cell.angle_gamma   90.00
#
_symmetry.space_group_name_H-M   'P 1'
#
loop_
_entity.id
_entity.type
_entity.pdbx_description
1 polymer ?
#
loop_
_entity_poly.entity_id
_entity_poly.type
_entity_poly.pdbx_seq_one_letter_code
_entity_poly.pdbx_strand_id
1 'polypeptide(L)'
;MEKLSLVLPETPPYFPWQFVRCAVIGNLGDLLKTRFGKEIDAYNVVIRESGAPIQNYVEYVGKKSTLWLLNRGSAKALDKVVELDEERWEVLIVKTTIHDIMNKMISGSSN
;
A
#
# COMPACT_ATOMS: atom_id res chain seq x y z
N MET A 1 -16.13 6.52 -19.05
CA MET A 1 -16.50 6.58 -17.62
C MET A 1 -15.49 5.78 -16.82
N GLU A 2 -14.85 6.39 -15.83
CA GLU A 2 -13.95 5.68 -14.92
C GLU A 2 -14.77 4.79 -13.97
N LYS A 3 -14.71 3.47 -14.20
CA LYS A 3 -15.32 2.41 -13.37
C LYS A 3 -14.95 2.48 -11.88
N LEU A 4 -13.92 3.24 -11.51
CA LEU A 4 -13.46 3.38 -10.13
C LEU A 4 -14.39 4.18 -9.23
N SER A 5 -15.21 5.08 -9.78
CA SER A 5 -16.17 5.86 -8.97
C SER A 5 -17.20 4.99 -8.24
N LEU A 6 -17.45 3.76 -8.70
CA LEU A 6 -18.36 2.80 -8.07
C LEU A 6 -17.80 2.14 -6.81
N VAL A 7 -16.49 2.23 -6.57
CA VAL A 7 -15.79 1.55 -5.46
C VAL A 7 -15.11 2.53 -4.50
N LEU A 8 -15.13 3.83 -4.81
CA LEU A 8 -14.54 4.84 -3.94
C LEU A 8 -15.61 5.38 -2.97
N PRO A 9 -15.27 5.57 -1.69
CA PRO A 9 -16.18 6.20 -0.74
C PRO A 9 -16.42 7.67 -1.13
N GLU A 10 -17.64 8.15 -0.93
CA GLU A 10 -18.01 9.55 -1.22
C GLU A 10 -17.23 10.54 -0.33
N THR A 11 -16.86 10.12 0.88
CA THR A 11 -16.07 10.90 1.83
C THR A 11 -14.69 10.27 2.02
N PRO A 12 -13.59 11.07 2.00
CA PRO A 12 -12.26 10.54 2.26
C PRO A 12 -12.17 9.97 3.67
N PRO A 13 -11.78 8.69 3.85
CA PRO A 13 -11.85 7.99 5.14
C PRO A 13 -10.92 8.54 6.23
N TYR A 14 -9.98 9.43 5.87
CA TYR A 14 -8.94 9.94 6.77
C TYR A 14 -8.90 11.47 6.85
N PHE A 15 -9.95 12.18 6.44
CA PHE A 15 -10.00 13.64 6.62
C PHE A 15 -10.82 14.00 7.87
N PRO A 16 -10.34 14.85 8.80
CA PRO A 16 -9.07 15.58 8.85
C PRO A 16 -7.99 14.89 9.73
N TRP A 17 -7.87 13.57 9.67
CA TRP A 17 -7.01 12.82 10.58
C TRP A 17 -5.52 13.02 10.29
N GLN A 18 -4.75 13.38 11.31
CA GLN A 18 -3.29 13.42 11.28
C GLN A 18 -2.74 12.31 12.18
N PHE A 19 -1.87 11.47 11.63
CA PHE A 19 -1.22 10.39 12.37
C PHE A 19 0.10 10.86 12.97
N VAL A 20 0.34 10.54 14.24
CA VAL A 20 1.52 11.04 14.99
C VAL A 20 2.79 10.30 14.60
N ARG A 21 2.75 8.96 14.49
CA ARG A 21 3.90 8.14 14.10
C ARG A 21 3.50 7.12 13.03
N CYS A 22 4.23 7.14 11.92
CA CYS A 22 4.04 6.24 10.79
C CYS A 22 5.31 5.41 10.53
N ALA A 23 5.13 4.12 10.24
CA ALA A 23 6.18 3.27 9.69
C ALA A 23 5.86 2.98 8.22
N VAL A 24 6.85 3.14 7.34
CA VAL A 24 6.74 2.81 5.90
C VAL A 24 7.65 1.62 5.63
N ILE A 25 7.08 0.49 5.27
CA ILE A 25 7.80 -0.78 5.14
C ILE A 25 7.90 -1.15 3.67
N GLY A 26 9.14 -1.18 3.16
CA GLY A 26 9.44 -1.67 1.82
C GLY A 26 9.50 -3.20 1.74
N ASN A 27 9.83 -3.72 0.56
CA ASN A 27 9.80 -5.16 0.27
C ASN A 27 11.20 -5.80 0.11
N LEU A 28 12.25 -5.12 0.59
CA LEU A 28 13.63 -5.59 0.43
C LEU A 28 13.96 -6.69 1.43
N GLY A 29 14.71 -7.69 0.98
CA GLY A 29 15.13 -8.85 1.80
C GLY A 29 16.03 -8.50 2.99
N ASP A 30 16.62 -7.31 3.01
CA ASP A 30 17.43 -6.82 4.14
C ASP A 30 16.62 -6.70 5.44
N LEU A 31 15.29 -6.57 5.35
CA LEU A 31 14.40 -6.61 6.51
C LEU A 31 14.48 -7.94 7.28
N LEU A 32 14.92 -9.02 6.63
CA LEU A 32 15.06 -10.33 7.27
C LEU A 32 16.34 -10.47 8.10
N LYS A 33 17.24 -9.47 8.07
CA LYS A 33 18.48 -9.47 8.83
C LYS A 33 18.27 -9.05 10.29
N THR A 34 17.15 -8.37 10.59
CA THR A 34 16.85 -7.81 11.91
C THR A 34 15.38 -7.99 12.26
N ARG A 35 15.09 -8.30 13.53
CA ARG A 35 13.73 -8.58 14.00
C ARG A 35 12.97 -7.29 14.38
N PHE A 36 12.58 -6.50 13.39
CA PHE A 36 11.87 -5.23 13.60
C PHE A 36 10.38 -5.37 13.93
N GLY A 37 9.82 -6.59 13.90
CA GLY A 37 8.37 -6.75 13.85
C GLY A 37 7.61 -6.10 15.02
N LYS A 38 8.12 -6.24 16.24
CA LYS A 38 7.51 -5.59 17.42
C LYS A 38 7.61 -4.07 17.39
N GLU A 39 8.72 -3.54 16.87
CA GLU A 39 8.93 -2.10 16.77
C GLU A 39 7.99 -1.49 15.73
N ILE A 40 7.87 -2.14 14.57
CA ILE A 40 6.96 -1.73 13.49
C ILE A 40 5.51 -1.71 13.98
N ASP A 41 5.08 -2.76 14.69
CA ASP A 41 3.72 -2.89 15.19
C ASP A 41 3.36 -1.83 16.25
N ALA A 42 4.35 -1.19 16.88
CA ALA A 42 4.15 -0.12 17.87
C ALA A 42 3.83 1.26 17.26
N TYR A 43 3.95 1.42 15.93
CA TYR A 43 3.57 2.66 15.24
C TYR A 43 2.05 2.81 15.14
N ASN A 44 1.55 4.04 15.03
CA ASN A 44 0.11 4.28 14.92
C ASN A 44 -0.41 3.79 13.56
N VAL A 45 0.34 4.09 12.50
CA VAL A 45 0.06 3.69 11.12
C VAL A 45 1.24 2.92 10.56
N VAL A 46 0.94 1.80 9.91
CA VAL A 46 1.92 1.04 9.14
C VAL A 46 1.49 1.03 7.68
N ILE A 47 2.33 1.59 6.82
CA ILE A 47 2.14 1.66 5.36
C ILE A 47 3.01 0.59 4.72
N ARG A 48 2.40 -0.28 3.93
CA ARG A 48 3.10 -1.33 3.16
C ARG A 48 2.85 -1.16 1.67
N GLU A 49 3.74 -1.70 0.86
CA GLU A 49 3.63 -1.61 -0.60
C GLU A 49 3.47 -2.98 -1.27
N SER A 50 2.73 -3.00 -2.38
CA SER A 50 2.84 -3.99 -3.44
C SER A 50 2.55 -5.46 -3.07
N GLY A 51 1.80 -5.72 -1.99
CA GLY A 51 1.24 -7.07 -1.76
C GLY A 51 2.20 -8.06 -1.08
N ALA A 52 3.27 -7.60 -0.40
CA ALA A 52 4.25 -8.50 0.20
C ALA A 52 3.62 -9.39 1.30
N PRO A 53 3.92 -10.71 1.30
CA PRO A 53 3.37 -11.63 2.30
C PRO A 53 3.99 -11.37 3.68
N ILE A 54 3.16 -11.43 4.72
CA ILE A 54 3.58 -11.16 6.11
C ILE A 54 3.60 -12.41 6.99
N GLN A 55 2.81 -13.43 6.67
CA GLN A 55 2.49 -14.56 7.56
C GLN A 55 3.74 -15.29 8.06
N ASN A 56 4.74 -15.50 7.21
CA ASN A 56 5.98 -16.19 7.58
C ASN A 56 7.10 -15.25 8.05
N TYR A 57 6.86 -13.94 8.07
CA TYR A 57 7.86 -12.91 8.32
C TYR A 57 7.49 -11.97 9.46
N VAL A 58 6.40 -12.25 10.20
CA VAL A 58 5.86 -11.39 11.28
C VAL A 58 6.93 -10.96 12.28
N GLU A 59 7.86 -11.84 12.64
CA GLU A 59 8.94 -11.50 13.58
C GLU A 59 9.86 -10.38 13.06
N TYR A 60 10.04 -10.30 11.75
CA TYR A 60 10.91 -9.33 11.08
C TYR A 60 10.17 -8.07 10.68
N VAL A 61 8.97 -8.21 10.14
CA VAL A 61 8.25 -7.10 9.50
C VAL A 61 6.97 -6.69 10.21
N GLY A 62 6.56 -7.38 11.27
CA GLY A 62 5.35 -7.09 12.03
C GLY A 62 4.09 -7.63 11.37
N LYS A 63 2.99 -7.72 12.13
CA LYS A 63 1.67 -8.12 11.60
C LYS A 63 0.83 -6.89 11.20
N LYS A 64 1.05 -5.73 11.82
CA LYS A 64 0.21 -4.55 11.65
C LYS A 64 0.33 -4.01 10.22
N SER A 65 -0.81 -3.71 9.63
CA SER A 65 -0.96 -2.96 8.40
C SER A 65 -2.16 -2.04 8.53
N THR A 66 -1.98 -0.77 8.18
CA THR A 66 -3.07 0.22 8.18
C THR A 66 -3.38 0.68 6.77
N LEU A 67 -2.35 0.81 5.92
CA LEU A 67 -2.52 1.23 4.53
C LEU A 67 -1.67 0.35 3.61
N TRP A 68 -2.26 -0.13 2.52
CA TRP A 68 -1.54 -0.84 1.46
C TRP A 68 -1.52 0.00 0.20
N LEU A 69 -0.32 0.36 -0.23
CA LEU A 69 -0.09 1.00 -1.51
C LEU A 69 -0.03 -0.08 -2.58
N LEU A 70 -1.01 -0.08 -3.48
CA LEU A 70 -1.09 -1.03 -4.58
C LEU A 70 -0.78 -0.33 -5.90
N ASN A 71 0.14 -0.91 -6.65
CA ASN A 71 0.30 -0.54 -8.05
C ASN A 71 -0.86 -1.09 -8.90
N ARG A 72 -0.96 -0.65 -10.16
CA ARG A 72 -2.03 -1.06 -11.07
C ARG A 72 -2.10 -2.58 -11.28
N GLY A 73 -0.97 -3.27 -11.29
CA GLY A 73 -0.89 -4.73 -11.44
C GLY A 73 -1.50 -5.44 -10.24
N SER A 74 -1.06 -5.07 -9.03
CA SER A 74 -1.59 -5.62 -7.78
C SER A 74 -3.08 -5.26 -7.57
N ALA A 75 -3.49 -4.06 -7.96
CA ALA A 75 -4.89 -3.64 -7.92
C ALA A 75 -5.81 -4.41 -8.89
N LYS A 76 -5.28 -5.02 -9.95
CA LYS A 76 -6.07 -5.94 -10.81
C LYS A 76 -6.34 -7.28 -10.14
N ALA A 77 -5.48 -7.69 -9.21
CA ALA A 77 -5.61 -8.91 -8.41
C ALA A 77 -6.12 -8.58 -7.00
N LEU A 78 -6.94 -7.52 -6.88
CA LEU A 78 -7.40 -7.03 -5.60
C LEU A 78 -8.21 -8.09 -4.83
N ASP A 79 -8.99 -8.89 -5.54
CA ASP A 79 -9.67 -10.07 -5.03
C ASP A 79 -8.72 -10.98 -4.24
N LYS A 80 -7.56 -11.27 -4.81
CA LYS A 80 -6.52 -12.11 -4.16
C LYS A 80 -5.80 -11.39 -3.03
N VAL A 81 -5.56 -10.08 -3.16
CA VAL A 81 -4.91 -9.28 -2.11
C VAL A 81 -5.81 -9.19 -0.87
N VAL A 82 -7.11 -9.01 -1.06
CA VAL A 82 -8.10 -8.98 0.03
C VAL A 82 -8.22 -10.34 0.72
N GLU A 83 -8.06 -11.46 0.01
CA GLU A 83 -8.01 -12.80 0.63
C GLU A 83 -6.79 -12.99 1.55
N LEU A 84 -5.68 -12.30 1.29
CA LEU A 84 -4.48 -12.35 2.14
C LEU A 84 -4.58 -11.47 3.39
N ASP A 85 -5.57 -10.57 3.43
CA ASP A 85 -5.85 -9.71 4.57
C ASP A 85 -6.94 -10.32 5.47
N GLU A 86 -6.52 -10.95 6.56
CA GLU A 86 -7.41 -11.60 7.53
C GLU A 86 -8.46 -10.65 8.13
N GLU A 87 -8.16 -9.35 8.17
CA GLU A 87 -9.03 -8.34 8.78
C GLU A 87 -9.93 -7.61 7.76
N ARG A 88 -9.78 -7.88 6.45
CA ARG A 88 -10.58 -7.31 5.34
C ARG A 88 -10.74 -5.79 5.42
N TRP A 89 -9.65 -5.05 5.36
CA TRP A 89 -9.70 -3.58 5.39
C TRP A 89 -10.12 -2.98 4.04
N GLU A 90 -10.64 -1.75 4.06
CA GLU A 90 -11.03 -0.99 2.87
C GLU A 90 -9.83 -0.63 2.00
N VAL A 91 -9.92 -0.91 0.69
CA VAL A 91 -8.81 -0.67 -0.26
C VAL A 91 -9.10 0.58 -1.10
N LEU A 92 -8.30 1.63 -0.88
CA LEU A 92 -8.40 2.89 -1.60
C LEU A 92 -7.43 2.92 -2.79
N ILE A 93 -7.97 2.89 -4.03
CA ILE A 93 -7.17 3.01 -5.26
C ILE A 93 -7.16 4.47 -5.73
N VAL A 94 -6.05 5.17 -5.51
CA VAL A 94 -5.86 6.53 -6.05
C VAL A 94 -5.18 6.43 -7.41
N LYS A 95 -5.96 6.65 -8.47
CA LYS A 95 -5.45 6.74 -9.84
C LYS A 95 -4.88 8.15 -10.06
N THR A 96 -3.57 8.27 -10.14
CA THR A 96 -2.93 9.54 -10.49
C THR A 96 -2.78 9.63 -12.02
N THR A 97 -3.02 10.80 -12.60
CA THR A 97 -2.73 11.14 -14.00
C THR A 97 -1.22 11.23 -14.29
N ILE A 98 -0.37 11.01 -13.28
CA ILE A 98 1.09 11.13 -13.39
C ILE A 98 1.65 10.08 -14.34
N HIS A 99 1.05 8.89 -14.47
CA HIS A 99 1.53 7.90 -15.45
C HIS A 99 1.42 8.40 -16.90
N ASP A 100 0.33 9.10 -17.25
CA ASP A 100 0.17 9.63 -18.61
C ASP A 100 1.15 10.79 -18.86
N ILE A 101 1.43 11.60 -17.82
CA ILE A 101 2.38 12.71 -17.89
C ILE A 101 3.83 12.19 -17.96
N MET A 102 4.21 11.22 -17.12
CA MET A 102 5.52 10.57 -17.15
C MET A 102 5.76 9.82 -18.46
N ASN A 103 4.78 9.09 -18.98
CA ASN A 103 4.92 8.43 -20.28
C ASN A 103 5.15 9.44 -21.40
N LYS A 104 4.45 10.58 -21.38
CA LYS A 104 4.70 11.69 -22.31
C LYS A 104 6.09 12.30 -22.15
N MET A 105 6.56 12.49 -20.92
CA MET A 105 7.91 13.00 -20.63
C MET A 105 9.00 12.03 -21.11
N ILE A 106 8.85 10.72 -20.87
CA ILE A 106 9.78 9.69 -21.33
C ILE A 106 9.79 9.62 -22.86
N SER A 107 8.62 9.61 -23.51
CA SER A 107 8.55 9.62 -24.97
C SER A 107 9.09 10.89 -25.62
N GLY A 108 9.06 12.01 -24.90
CA GLY A 108 9.62 13.30 -25.34
C GLY A 108 11.09 13.49 -25.02
N SER A 109 11.71 12.61 -24.21
CA SER A 109 13.14 12.65 -23.86
C SER A 109 13.99 11.73 -24.73
N SER A 110 13.36 10.95 -25.61
CA SER A 110 14.01 10.12 -26.62
C SER A 110 14.28 10.94 -27.89
N ASN A 111 15.21 11.88 -27.82
CA ASN A 111 15.82 12.54 -28.99
C ASN A 111 17.33 12.61 -28.79
#